data_AF-W1XKZ7-F1
#
_entry.id   AF-W1XKZ7-F1
#
_cell.length_a   1.000
_cell.length_b   1.000
_cell.length_c   1.000
_cell.angle_alpha   90.00
_cell.angle_beta   90.00
_cell.angle_gamma   90.00
#
_symmetry.space_group_name_H-M   'P 1'
#
loop_
_entity.id
_entity.type
_entity.pdbx_description
1 polymer ?
#
loop_
_entity_poly.entity_id
_entity_poly.type
_entity_poly.pdbx_seq_one_letter_code
_entity_poly.pdbx_strand_id
1 'polypeptide(L)'
;MSYFKKYKFDKSQFKLGMRTFKTGIAVFLVLLIFGFFGWKGLQIGALTAVFSLRESFDKSVHFGTSRILGNSIGGLYALVFFL
;
A
#
# COMPACT_ATOMS: atom_id res chain seq x y z
N MET A 1 -5.84 -35.77 -25.10
CA MET A 1 -5.41 -34.36 -25.31
C MET A 1 -6.49 -33.36 -24.87
N SER A 2 -7.02 -33.44 -23.65
CA SER A 2 -8.13 -32.55 -23.23
C SER A 2 -8.17 -32.26 -21.71
N TYR A 3 -7.03 -31.94 -21.10
CA TYR A 3 -6.97 -31.53 -19.69
C TYR A 3 -6.91 -29.99 -19.49
N PHE A 4 -6.66 -29.22 -20.55
CA PHE A 4 -6.40 -27.78 -20.44
C PHE A 4 -7.63 -26.85 -20.61
N LYS A 5 -8.82 -27.39 -20.92
CA LYS A 5 -10.00 -26.55 -21.22
C LYS A 5 -10.75 -26.02 -19.98
N LYS A 6 -10.33 -26.41 -18.77
CA LYS A 6 -11.04 -26.12 -17.49
C LYS A 6 -10.67 -24.77 -16.85
N TYR A 7 -9.63 -24.08 -17.34
CA TYR A 7 -9.19 -22.78 -16.81
C TYR A 7 -9.36 -21.65 -17.82
N LYS A 8 -10.52 -21.59 -18.49
CA LYS A 8 -10.88 -20.36 -19.21
C LYS A 8 -11.23 -19.30 -18.17
N PHE A 9 -10.37 -18.28 -18.09
CA PHE A 9 -10.57 -17.11 -17.25
C PHE A 9 -11.87 -16.41 -17.68
N ASP A 10 -12.94 -16.64 -16.91
CA ASP A 10 -14.25 -16.07 -17.17
C ASP A 10 -14.27 -14.63 -16.67
N LYS A 11 -14.17 -13.67 -17.59
CA LYS A 11 -14.18 -12.23 -17.30
C LYS A 11 -15.47 -11.80 -16.58
N SER A 12 -16.57 -12.56 -16.67
CA SER A 12 -17.83 -12.24 -15.98
C SER A 12 -17.80 -12.57 -14.49
N GLN A 13 -16.93 -13.50 -14.07
CA GLN A 13 -16.73 -13.91 -12.69
C GLN A 13 -15.70 -13.01 -11.97
N PHE A 14 -14.97 -12.17 -12.69
CA PHE A 14 -13.94 -11.29 -12.15
C PHE A 14 -14.56 -10.05 -11.48
N LYS A 15 -15.17 -10.24 -10.31
CA LYS A 15 -15.65 -9.15 -9.46
C LYS A 15 -14.48 -8.59 -8.66
N LEU A 16 -13.73 -7.68 -9.27
CA LEU A 16 -12.68 -6.92 -8.59
C LEU A 16 -13.35 -6.08 -7.48
N GLY A 17 -13.21 -6.51 -6.23
CA GLY A 17 -13.79 -5.81 -5.10
C GLY A 17 -13.25 -4.38 -5.02
N MET A 18 -14.13 -3.42 -4.72
CA MET A 18 -13.75 -2.00 -4.65
C MET A 18 -12.60 -1.73 -3.67
N ARG A 19 -12.54 -2.53 -2.60
CA ARG A 19 -11.44 -2.53 -1.64
C ARG A 19 -10.10 -2.88 -2.28
N THR A 20 -10.03 -3.89 -3.14
CA THR A 20 -8.79 -4.31 -3.82
C THR A 20 -8.37 -3.32 -4.90
N PHE A 21 -9.34 -2.76 -5.62
CA PHE A 21 -9.08 -1.77 -6.65
C PHE A 21 -8.44 -0.49 -6.08
N LYS A 22 -8.99 0.05 -4.98
CA LYS A 22 -8.43 1.26 -4.36
C LYS A 22 -7.04 1.03 -3.77
N THR A 23 -6.74 -0.15 -3.20
CA THR A 23 -5.38 -0.46 -2.74
C THR A 23 -4.42 -0.60 -3.91
N GLY A 24 -4.84 -1.24 -5.00
CA GLY A 24 -4.03 -1.33 -6.22
C GLY A 24 -3.64 0.05 -6.76
N ILE A 25 -4.60 0.97 -6.84
CA ILE A 25 -4.34 2.36 -7.26
C ILE A 25 -3.40 3.06 -6.28
N ALA A 26 -3.65 2.94 -4.97
CA ALA A 26 -2.81 3.60 -3.97
C ALA A 26 -1.35 3.13 -4.02
N VAL A 27 -1.12 1.81 -4.13
CA VAL A 27 0.24 1.25 -4.27
C VAL A 27 0.87 1.70 -5.57
N PHE A 28 0.13 1.66 -6.68
CA PHE A 28 0.62 2.11 -7.98
C PHE A 28 1.10 3.57 -7.94
N LEU A 29 0.33 4.47 -7.33
CA LEU A 29 0.73 5.87 -7.17
C LEU A 29 2.00 6.02 -6.35
N VAL A 30 2.14 5.26 -5.26
CA VAL A 30 3.37 5.28 -4.44
C VAL A 30 4.58 4.79 -5.23
N LEU A 31 4.44 3.71 -5.99
CA LEU A 31 5.51 3.20 -6.85
C LEU A 31 5.89 4.22 -7.93
N LEU A 32 4.91 4.89 -8.52
CA LEU A 32 5.13 5.91 -9.56
C LEU A 32 5.90 7.10 -8.99
N ILE A 33 5.49 7.62 -7.84
CA ILE A 33 6.18 8.73 -7.16
C ILE A 33 7.62 8.32 -6.81
N PHE A 34 7.82 7.19 -6.12
CA PHE A 34 9.15 6.74 -5.74
C PHE A 34 10.05 6.45 -6.94
N GLY A 35 9.49 5.86 -8.01
CA GLY A 35 10.20 5.59 -9.25
C GLY A 35 10.61 6.87 -9.98
N PHE A 36 9.74 7.89 -9.98
CA PHE A 36 10.03 9.18 -10.59
C PHE A 36 11.11 9.97 -9.83
N PHE A 37 11.05 9.97 -8.50
CA PHE A 37 12.00 10.69 -7.65
C PHE A 37 13.26 9.88 -7.28
N GLY A 38 13.35 8.60 -7.68
CA GLY A 38 14.48 7.72 -7.36
C GLY A 38 14.69 7.50 -5.86
N TRP A 39 13.64 7.62 -5.05
CA TRP A 39 13.75 7.54 -3.59
C TRP A 39 14.02 6.11 -3.13
N LYS A 40 14.94 5.96 -2.16
CA LYS A 40 15.20 4.67 -1.50
C LYS A 40 14.02 4.29 -0.60
N GLY A 41 13.81 2.99 -0.41
CA GLY A 41 12.75 2.49 0.47
C GLY A 41 11.39 2.29 -0.19
N LEU A 42 11.34 2.12 -1.52
CA LEU A 42 10.14 1.77 -2.31
C LEU A 42 9.27 0.70 -1.62
N GLN A 43 9.90 -0.35 -1.09
CA GLN A 43 9.24 -1.46 -0.41
C GLN A 43 8.51 -0.99 0.86
N ILE A 44 9.16 -0.15 1.67
CA ILE A 44 8.58 0.39 2.91
C ILE A 44 7.43 1.35 2.58
N GLY A 45 7.58 2.17 1.54
CA GLY A 45 6.53 3.05 1.03
C GLY A 45 5.30 2.28 0.56
N ALA A 46 5.49 1.24 -0.25
CA ALA A 46 4.40 0.39 -0.75
C ALA A 46 3.68 -0.35 0.39
N LEU A 47 4.42 -0.94 1.33
CA LEU A 47 3.83 -1.59 2.53
C LEU A 47 3.04 -0.58 3.36
N THR A 48 3.58 0.62 3.55
CA THR A 48 2.88 1.69 4.29
C THR A 48 1.58 2.07 3.61
N ALA A 49 1.56 2.22 2.29
CA ALA A 49 0.33 2.49 1.53
C ALA A 49 -0.73 1.40 1.74
N VAL A 50 -0.36 0.13 1.60
CA VAL A 50 -1.31 -1.00 1.78
C VAL A 50 -1.85 -1.03 3.21
N PHE A 51 -1.00 -0.85 4.21
CA PHE A 51 -1.41 -0.92 5.62
C PHE A 51 -2.16 0.32 6.11
N SER A 52 -1.97 1.48 5.49
CA SER A 52 -2.68 2.70 5.82
C SER A 52 -4.09 2.73 5.23
N LEU A 53 -4.34 2.04 4.11
CA LEU A 53 -5.68 1.97 3.54
C LEU A 53 -6.61 1.06 4.36
N ARG A 54 -7.65 1.67 4.92
CA ARG A 54 -8.80 1.03 5.57
C ARG A 54 -10.02 1.09 4.68
N GLU A 55 -11.11 0.47 5.10
CA GLU A 55 -12.37 0.41 4.34
C GLU A 55 -12.97 1.80 4.09
N SER A 56 -12.90 2.69 5.08
CA SER A 56 -13.29 4.10 4.97
C SER A 56 -12.07 5.02 4.76
N PHE A 57 -12.25 6.07 3.97
CA PHE A 57 -11.18 7.03 3.67
C PHE A 57 -10.73 7.80 4.93
N ASP A 58 -11.68 8.27 5.72
CA ASP A 58 -11.44 8.96 7.00
C ASP A 58 -10.55 8.15 7.96
N LYS A 59 -10.92 6.87 8.15
CA LYS A 59 -10.13 5.93 8.95
C LYS A 59 -8.74 5.68 8.37
N SER A 60 -8.59 5.74 7.04
CA SER A 60 -7.29 5.57 6.37
C SER A 60 -6.36 6.74 6.65
N VAL A 61 -6.87 7.98 6.60
CA VAL A 61 -6.12 9.19 6.91
C VAL A 61 -5.71 9.19 8.38
N HIS A 62 -6.65 8.97 9.31
CA HIS A 62 -6.33 8.92 10.74
C HIS A 62 -5.25 7.88 11.05
N PHE A 63 -5.33 6.70 10.42
CA PHE A 63 -4.36 5.63 10.64
C PHE A 63 -2.99 5.92 9.99
N GLY A 64 -2.99 6.52 8.79
CA GLY A 64 -1.77 6.98 8.13
C GLY A 64 -1.06 8.07 8.94
N THR A 65 -1.79 9.10 9.37
CA THR A 65 -1.26 10.20 10.19
C THR A 65 -0.72 9.70 11.52
N SER A 66 -1.44 8.80 12.19
CA SER A 66 -0.97 8.17 13.43
C SER A 66 0.36 7.43 13.24
N ARG A 67 0.53 6.74 12.11
CA ARG A 67 1.79 6.06 11.78
C ARG A 67 2.92 7.04 11.48
N ILE A 68 2.66 8.13 10.77
CA ILE A 68 3.66 9.18 10.51
C ILE A 68 4.12 9.80 11.82
N LEU A 69 3.19 10.18 12.70
CA LEU A 69 3.52 10.73 14.02
C LEU A 69 4.31 9.74 14.87
N GLY A 70 3.86 8.49 14.96
CA GLY A 70 4.54 7.44 15.73
C GLY A 70 5.95 7.16 15.24
N ASN A 71 6.15 6.98 13.93
CA ASN A 71 7.48 6.76 13.35
C ASN A 71 8.39 7.98 13.49
N SER A 72 7.84 9.19 13.41
CA SER A 72 8.63 10.43 13.57
C SER A 72 9.08 10.62 15.01
N ILE A 73 8.19 10.41 15.99
CA ILE A 73 8.54 10.48 17.42
C ILE A 73 9.56 9.39 17.76
N GLY A 74 9.32 8.15 17.34
CA GLY A 74 10.25 7.04 17.59
C GLY A 74 11.63 7.27 16.95
N GLY A 75 11.66 7.77 15.71
CA GLY A 75 12.90 8.13 15.03
C GLY A 75 13.65 9.28 15.72
N LEU A 76 12.93 10.31 16.17
CA LEU A 76 13.51 11.42 16.92
C LEU A 76 14.09 10.96 18.25
N TYR A 77 13.35 10.16 19.02
CA TYR A 77 13.84 9.61 20.29
C TYR A 77 15.07 8.71 20.09
N ALA A 78 15.10 7.90 19.03
CA ALA A 78 16.26 7.08 18.70
C ALA A 78 17.50 7.94 18.38
N LEU A 79 17.33 9.05 17.66
CA LEU A 79 18.41 10.00 17.40
C LEU A 79 18.91 10.66 18.69
N VAL A 80 18.01 11.08 19.57
CA VAL A 80 18.35 11.69 20.86
C VAL A 80 19.05 10.70 21.79
N PHE A 81 18.64 9.44 21.81
CA PHE A 81 19.27 8.40 22.64
C PHE A 81 20.67 8.01 22.13
N PHE A 82 20.88 8.06 20.81
CA PHE A 82 22.14 7.68 20.19
C PHE A 82 23.22 8.76 20.29
N LEU A 83 22.82 10.04 20.33
CA LEU A 83 23.69 11.21 20.53
C LEU A 83 24.11 11.37 22.00
#